data_AF-M5FXR8-F1
#
_entry.id   AF-M5FXR8-F1
#
_cell.length_a   1.000
_cell.length_b   1.000
_cell.length_c   1.000
_cell.angle_alpha   90.00
_cell.angle_beta   90.00
_cell.angle_gamma   90.00
#
_symmetry.space_group_name_H-M   'P 1'
#
loop_
_entity.id
_entity.type
_entity.pdbx_description
1 polymer ?
#
loop_
_entity_poly.entity_id
_entity_poly.type
_entity_poly.pdbx_seq_one_letter_code
_entity_poly.pdbx_strand_id
1 'polypeptide(L)'
;LWVCDRCFKYTKNAASHELHAKTCQSTHPPGRKVYQKGALTIWEVDGALSKLFCQNLSLFGKLFIDVKEIYFDVEPFMFYLLTDGDPRRDHVLGFFSKEKISYDNNNLACIITFPPYQKRGYGMLMIEFSYELSRRDGVFGSPERPLSESGVRTYLAFWISMLVRHLRSAFKVHGSPTRSANVSRKWKNTKGWDGELPLTRARAGALQNGTHPEDPFAGKRVINGIDVSVKMTLQDLAQATYIRPEDIAMALNECGLLKRRRTMGMDSHPEIIICQRDLERVAEAYHVKPQFLHPDHVML
;
A
#
# COMPACT_ATOMS: atom_id res chain seq x y z
N LEU A 1 9.21 4.89 -31.70
CA LEU A 1 9.99 4.38 -30.56
C LEU A 1 9.66 2.91 -30.39
N TRP A 2 10.65 2.02 -30.34
CA TRP A 2 10.44 0.60 -30.06
C TRP A 2 11.21 0.24 -28.80
N VAL A 3 10.58 -0.45 -27.85
CA VAL A 3 11.17 -0.73 -26.53
C VAL A 3 11.14 -2.24 -26.29
N CYS A 4 12.26 -2.79 -25.84
CA CYS A 4 12.32 -4.17 -25.39
C CYS A 4 11.54 -4.32 -24.07
N ASP A 5 10.58 -5.25 -24.05
CA ASP A 5 9.76 -5.56 -22.87
C ASP A 5 10.53 -6.26 -21.73
N ARG A 6 11.78 -6.66 -21.99
CA ARG A 6 12.66 -7.35 -21.03
C ARG A 6 13.66 -6.40 -20.38
N CYS A 7 14.50 -5.76 -21.18
CA CYS A 7 15.58 -4.91 -20.68
C CYS A 7 15.37 -3.39 -20.87
N PHE A 8 14.19 -2.97 -21.36
CA PHE A 8 13.84 -1.58 -21.67
C PHE A 8 14.73 -0.88 -22.71
N LYS A 9 15.66 -1.59 -23.36
CA LYS A 9 16.45 -1.01 -24.47
C LYS A 9 15.50 -0.45 -25.52
N TYR A 10 15.68 0.82 -25.85
CA TYR A 10 14.90 1.49 -26.88
C TYR A 10 15.68 1.58 -28.20
N THR A 11 14.96 1.49 -29.32
CA THR A 11 15.50 1.61 -30.68
C THR A 11 14.63 2.52 -31.54
N LYS A 12 15.23 3.04 -32.62
CA LYS A 12 14.58 3.96 -33.55
C LYS A 12 13.67 3.26 -34.57
N ASN A 13 14.00 2.04 -34.97
CA ASN A 13 13.31 1.31 -36.03
C ASN A 13 12.99 -0.15 -35.63
N ALA A 14 12.00 -0.73 -36.32
CA ALA A 14 11.48 -2.06 -36.04
C ALA A 14 12.54 -3.16 -36.28
N ALA A 15 13.32 -3.06 -37.36
CA ALA A 15 14.34 -4.06 -37.69
C ALA A 15 15.39 -4.23 -36.56
N SER A 16 15.85 -3.12 -35.97
CA SER A 16 16.80 -3.16 -34.84
C SER A 16 16.15 -3.74 -33.58
N HIS A 17 14.86 -3.46 -33.35
CA HIS A 17 14.11 -4.04 -32.23
C HIS A 17 13.95 -5.54 -32.39
N GLU A 18 13.59 -6.01 -33.59
CA GLU A 18 13.40 -7.43 -33.87
C GLU A 18 14.71 -8.22 -33.71
N LEU A 19 15.82 -7.69 -34.21
CA LEU A 19 17.15 -8.29 -34.01
C LEU A 19 17.53 -8.35 -32.52
N HIS A 20 17.25 -7.28 -31.78
CA HIS A 20 17.46 -7.27 -30.34
C HIS A 20 16.55 -8.29 -29.62
N ALA A 21 15.29 -8.40 -30.01
CA ALA A 21 14.34 -9.31 -29.39
C ALA A 21 14.75 -10.79 -29.54
N LYS A 22 15.43 -11.14 -30.64
CA LYS A 22 15.98 -12.49 -30.90
C LYS A 22 17.23 -12.80 -30.06
N THR A 23 17.99 -11.78 -29.68
CA THR A 23 19.29 -11.93 -28.98
C THR A 23 19.24 -11.56 -27.50
N CYS A 24 18.16 -10.92 -27.04
CA CYS A 24 17.98 -10.51 -25.66
C CYS A 24 17.82 -11.73 -24.74
N GLN A 25 18.76 -11.91 -23.82
CA GLN A 25 18.79 -13.01 -22.84
C GLN A 25 18.11 -12.66 -21.51
N SER A 26 17.64 -11.42 -21.33
CA SER A 26 16.95 -11.02 -20.09
C SER A 26 15.57 -11.69 -20.03
N THR A 27 15.35 -12.48 -18.98
CA THR A 27 14.07 -13.15 -18.70
C THR A 27 13.37 -12.58 -17.47
N HIS A 28 14.05 -11.73 -16.70
CA HIS A 28 13.52 -11.04 -15.55
C HIS A 28 14.29 -9.72 -15.34
N PRO A 29 13.76 -8.79 -14.50
CA PRO A 29 14.52 -7.64 -14.05
C PRO A 29 15.85 -8.06 -13.40
N PRO A 30 16.90 -7.22 -13.46
CA PRO A 30 18.12 -7.46 -12.68
C PRO A 30 17.84 -7.39 -11.17
N GLY A 31 18.88 -7.47 -10.34
CA GLY A 31 18.76 -7.33 -8.89
C GLY A 31 18.18 -8.58 -8.21
N ARG A 32 17.45 -8.40 -7.11
CA ARG A 32 16.96 -9.50 -6.27
C ARG A 32 15.45 -9.42 -6.05
N LYS A 33 14.81 -10.57 -5.82
CA LYS A 33 13.41 -10.64 -5.41
C LYS A 33 13.28 -10.23 -3.94
N VAL A 34 12.30 -9.38 -3.64
CA VAL A 34 12.00 -8.89 -2.29
C VAL A 34 10.55 -9.13 -1.87
N TYR A 35 9.72 -9.63 -2.80
CA TYR A 35 8.38 -10.12 -2.52
C TYR A 35 7.98 -11.12 -3.60
N GLN A 36 7.33 -12.23 -3.24
CA GLN A 36 6.77 -13.15 -4.22
C GLN A 36 5.51 -13.85 -3.71
N LYS A 37 4.37 -13.59 -4.37
CA LYS A 37 3.09 -14.29 -4.13
C LYS A 37 2.53 -14.83 -5.44
N GLY A 38 2.67 -16.14 -5.65
CA GLY A 38 2.31 -16.77 -6.91
C GLY A 38 3.19 -16.22 -8.05
N ALA A 39 2.57 -15.76 -9.13
CA ALA A 39 3.24 -15.16 -10.28
C ALA A 39 3.69 -13.69 -10.03
N LEU A 40 3.09 -13.00 -9.06
CA LEU A 40 3.43 -11.61 -8.76
C LEU A 40 4.72 -11.53 -7.94
N THR A 41 5.71 -10.81 -8.48
CA THR A 41 7.02 -10.64 -7.85
C THR A 41 7.40 -9.16 -7.79
N ILE A 42 8.02 -8.71 -6.70
CA ILE A 42 8.69 -7.40 -6.66
C ILE A 42 10.20 -7.63 -6.66
N TRP A 43 10.88 -7.00 -7.62
CA TRP A 43 12.32 -7.00 -7.78
C TRP A 43 12.90 -5.69 -7.28
N GLU A 44 13.89 -5.77 -6.40
CA GLU A 44 14.71 -4.65 -5.96
C GLU A 44 15.95 -4.54 -6.85
N VAL A 45 16.12 -3.38 -7.47
CA VAL A 45 17.20 -3.06 -8.40
C VAL A 45 17.91 -1.80 -7.96
N ASP A 46 19.21 -1.93 -7.70
CA ASP A 46 20.07 -0.79 -7.41
C ASP A 46 20.41 -0.03 -8.70
N GLY A 47 20.08 1.26 -8.76
CA GLY A 47 20.37 2.13 -9.89
C GLY A 47 21.86 2.37 -10.16
N ALA A 48 22.73 2.22 -9.17
CA ALA A 48 24.19 2.28 -9.33
C ALA A 48 24.73 1.00 -9.95
N LEU A 49 24.21 -0.17 -9.56
CA LEU A 49 24.66 -1.46 -10.10
C LEU A 49 24.09 -1.77 -11.48
N SER A 50 22.84 -1.36 -11.74
CA SER A 50 22.12 -1.63 -13.00
C SER A 50 21.82 -0.34 -13.79
N LYS A 51 22.79 0.58 -13.85
CA LYS A 51 22.63 1.95 -14.38
C LYS A 51 21.89 2.03 -15.71
N LEU A 52 22.36 1.32 -16.75
CA LEU A 52 21.74 1.36 -18.08
C LEU A 52 20.28 0.89 -18.07
N PHE A 53 19.98 -0.16 -17.31
CA PHE A 53 18.61 -0.67 -17.17
C PHE A 53 17.71 0.37 -16.49
N CYS A 54 18.16 0.96 -15.38
CA CYS A 54 17.41 1.96 -14.63
C CYS A 54 17.23 3.27 -15.40
N GLN A 55 18.20 3.68 -16.22
CA GLN A 55 18.07 4.82 -17.13
C GLN A 55 17.00 4.55 -18.21
N ASN A 56 17.07 3.39 -18.86
CA ASN A 56 16.07 2.98 -19.86
C ASN A 56 14.66 2.89 -19.26
N LEU A 57 14.54 2.29 -18.07
CA LEU A 57 13.28 2.20 -17.32
C LEU A 57 12.76 3.58 -16.96
N SER A 58 13.63 4.49 -16.50
CA SER A 58 13.26 5.86 -16.14
C SER A 58 12.78 6.68 -17.33
N LEU A 59 13.47 6.56 -18.48
CA LEU A 59 13.05 7.18 -19.73
C LEU A 59 11.70 6.65 -20.21
N PHE A 60 11.49 5.33 -20.12
CA PHE A 60 10.20 4.73 -20.44
C PHE A 60 9.09 5.19 -19.48
N GLY A 61 9.38 5.27 -18.19
CA GLY A 61 8.47 5.79 -17.17
C GLY A 61 8.11 7.27 -17.40
N LYS A 62 9.05 8.11 -17.86
CA LYS A 62 8.82 9.53 -18.16
C LYS A 62 7.71 9.75 -19.20
N LEU A 63 7.46 8.78 -20.08
CA LEU A 63 6.35 8.83 -21.05
C LEU A 63 4.97 8.87 -20.37
N PHE A 64 4.88 8.46 -19.10
CA PHE A 64 3.62 8.31 -18.36
C PHE A 64 3.64 9.03 -17.00
N ILE A 65 4.74 9.68 -16.64
CA ILE A 65 4.92 10.44 -15.38
C ILE A 65 5.32 11.87 -15.76
N ASP A 66 4.37 12.78 -15.71
CA ASP A 66 4.58 14.16 -16.19
C ASP A 66 5.69 14.87 -15.42
N VAL A 67 5.69 14.75 -14.09
CA VAL A 67 6.58 15.47 -13.15
C VAL A 67 7.88 14.72 -12.85
N LYS A 68 8.25 13.72 -13.64
CA LYS A 68 9.52 13.01 -13.45
C LYS A 68 10.68 13.84 -14.02
N GLU A 69 11.51 14.38 -13.15
CA GLU A 69 12.66 15.21 -13.56
C GLU A 69 13.97 14.42 -13.70
N ILE A 70 14.16 13.35 -12.94
CA ILE A 70 15.41 12.57 -12.92
C ILE A 70 15.25 11.29 -13.73
N TYR A 71 16.09 11.10 -14.76
CA TYR A 71 16.10 9.90 -15.60
C TYR A 71 17.49 9.41 -16.03
N PHE A 72 18.55 10.21 -15.86
CA PHE A 72 19.93 9.79 -16.12
C PHE A 72 20.73 9.50 -14.85
N ASP A 73 20.58 10.34 -13.82
CA ASP A 73 21.26 10.22 -12.53
C ASP A 73 20.50 9.25 -11.60
N VAL A 74 20.49 7.98 -11.99
CA VAL A 74 19.73 6.91 -11.33
C VAL A 74 20.47 6.26 -10.16
N GLU A 75 21.77 6.53 -10.00
CA GLU A 75 22.63 5.91 -8.97
C GLU A 75 22.16 6.14 -7.52
N PRO A 76 21.59 7.31 -7.16
CA PRO A 76 21.05 7.56 -5.82
C PRO A 76 19.74 6.81 -5.51
N PHE A 77 19.18 6.05 -6.46
CA PHE A 77 17.86 5.44 -6.32
C PHE A 77 17.91 3.91 -6.26
N MET A 78 17.03 3.36 -5.43
CA MET A 78 16.55 1.98 -5.51
C MET A 78 15.27 1.95 -6.35
N PHE A 79 15.15 0.95 -7.22
CA PHE A 79 13.97 0.71 -8.04
C PHE A 79 13.31 -0.58 -7.59
N TYR A 80 11.98 -0.57 -7.48
CA TYR A 80 11.17 -1.72 -7.10
C TYR A 80 10.19 -2.02 -8.24
N LEU A 81 10.47 -3.07 -9.01
CA LEU A 81 9.69 -3.44 -10.19
C LEU A 81 8.69 -4.52 -9.84
N LEU A 82 7.41 -4.28 -10.13
CA LEU A 82 6.38 -5.30 -10.02
C LEU A 82 6.29 -6.07 -11.35
N THR A 83 6.39 -7.39 -11.28
CA THR A 83 6.27 -8.30 -12.42
C THR A 83 5.14 -9.30 -12.26
N ASP A 84 4.63 -9.78 -13.40
CA ASP A 84 3.80 -10.99 -13.50
C ASP A 84 4.62 -12.07 -14.23
N GLY A 85 4.90 -13.18 -13.56
CA GLY A 85 5.70 -14.27 -14.10
C GLY A 85 4.87 -15.27 -14.90
N ASP A 86 5.36 -15.62 -16.09
CA ASP A 86 4.94 -16.81 -16.82
C ASP A 86 6.08 -17.85 -16.84
N PRO A 87 5.87 -19.08 -17.36
CA PRO A 87 6.92 -20.11 -17.38
C PRO A 87 8.21 -19.74 -18.13
N ARG A 88 8.21 -18.65 -18.89
CA ARG A 88 9.35 -18.21 -19.72
C ARG A 88 10.04 -16.98 -19.12
N ARG A 89 9.29 -16.04 -18.55
CA ARG A 89 9.82 -14.74 -18.11
C ARG A 89 8.87 -13.98 -17.18
N ASP A 90 9.44 -12.95 -16.56
CA ASP A 90 8.75 -11.95 -15.75
C ASP A 90 8.43 -10.71 -16.60
N HIS A 91 7.14 -10.40 -16.72
CA HIS A 91 6.67 -9.22 -17.45
C HIS A 91 6.52 -8.05 -16.50
N VAL A 92 7.24 -6.94 -16.75
CA VAL A 92 7.15 -5.75 -15.89
C VAL A 92 5.82 -5.04 -16.07
N LEU A 93 5.09 -4.90 -14.96
CA LEU A 93 3.78 -4.25 -14.89
C LEU A 93 3.88 -2.78 -14.51
N GLY A 94 4.94 -2.42 -13.79
CA GLY A 94 5.15 -1.09 -13.24
C GLY A 94 6.34 -1.08 -12.30
N PHE A 95 6.66 0.10 -11.78
CA PHE A 95 7.71 0.25 -10.78
C PHE A 95 7.44 1.45 -9.87
N PHE A 96 8.13 1.48 -8.74
CA PHE A 96 8.39 2.71 -8.02
C PHE A 96 9.89 2.87 -7.75
N SER A 97 10.35 4.10 -7.54
CA SER A 97 11.71 4.41 -7.10
C SER A 97 11.71 5.01 -5.70
N LYS A 98 12.78 4.76 -4.94
CA LYS A 98 13.03 5.31 -3.60
C LYS A 98 14.47 5.85 -3.58
N GLU A 99 14.67 7.06 -3.08
CA GLU A 99 16.03 7.57 -2.84
C GLU A 99 16.70 6.71 -1.76
N LYS A 100 17.97 6.35 -1.96
CA LYS A 100 18.77 5.66 -0.95
C LYS A 100 18.94 6.51 0.30
N ILE A 101 19.06 7.83 0.11
CA ILE A 101 19.13 8.83 1.17
C ILE A 101 18.10 9.90 0.81
N SER A 102 17.00 9.96 1.57
CA SER A 102 15.96 10.99 1.38
C SER A 102 15.97 11.93 2.58
N TYR A 103 16.37 13.20 2.37
CA TYR A 103 16.39 14.21 3.43
C TYR A 103 15.00 14.51 3.99
N ASP A 104 14.00 14.47 3.11
CA ASP A 104 12.61 14.67 3.47
C ASP A 104 11.95 13.39 3.98
N ASN A 105 12.68 12.27 4.11
CA ASN A 105 12.17 10.93 4.47
C ASN A 105 11.09 10.38 3.53
N ASN A 106 11.15 10.72 2.23
CA ASN A 106 10.18 10.19 1.27
C ASN A 106 10.46 8.71 1.05
N ASN A 107 9.43 7.87 1.21
CA ASN A 107 9.58 6.42 0.99
C ASN A 107 9.34 6.02 -0.46
N LEU A 108 8.94 6.98 -1.29
CA LEU A 108 8.64 6.80 -2.71
C LEU A 108 8.85 8.13 -3.44
N ALA A 109 9.68 8.11 -4.48
CA ALA A 109 9.96 9.25 -5.35
C ALA A 109 9.01 9.26 -6.57
N CYS A 110 9.09 8.23 -7.41
CA CYS A 110 8.19 8.06 -8.56
C CYS A 110 7.46 6.73 -8.47
N ILE A 111 6.23 6.66 -8.97
CA ILE A 111 5.47 5.40 -9.12
C ILE A 111 4.69 5.40 -10.43
N ILE A 112 4.68 4.25 -11.09
CA ILE A 112 3.86 4.02 -12.27
C ILE A 112 3.42 2.57 -12.34
N THR A 113 2.12 2.36 -12.59
CA THR A 113 1.62 1.14 -13.20
C THR A 113 1.43 1.43 -14.68
N PHE A 114 2.03 0.63 -15.57
CA PHE A 114 1.94 0.91 -17.00
C PHE A 114 0.49 0.86 -17.47
N PRO A 115 0.10 1.71 -18.45
CA PRO A 115 -1.30 1.92 -18.82
C PRO A 115 -2.16 0.65 -19.02
N PRO A 116 -1.66 -0.43 -19.68
CA PRO A 116 -2.46 -1.66 -19.87
C PRO A 116 -2.85 -2.39 -18.57
N TYR A 117 -2.10 -2.13 -17.49
CA TYR A 117 -2.21 -2.83 -16.21
C TYR A 117 -2.85 -1.97 -15.11
N GLN A 118 -3.22 -0.73 -15.40
CA GLN A 118 -3.85 0.17 -14.43
C GLN A 118 -5.22 -0.33 -13.98
N LYS A 119 -5.69 0.16 -12.81
CA LYS A 119 -6.99 -0.17 -12.19
C LYS A 119 -7.16 -1.66 -11.80
N ARG A 120 -6.06 -2.42 -11.69
CA ARG A 120 -6.04 -3.83 -11.26
C ARG A 120 -5.50 -4.07 -9.84
N GLY A 121 -5.21 -3.00 -9.09
CA GLY A 121 -4.67 -3.08 -7.72
C GLY A 121 -3.14 -3.09 -7.62
N TYR A 122 -2.41 -3.14 -8.74
CA TYR A 122 -0.94 -3.14 -8.76
C TYR A 122 -0.31 -1.89 -8.15
N GLY A 123 -0.88 -0.71 -8.41
CA GLY A 123 -0.45 0.53 -7.74
C GLY A 123 -0.63 0.47 -6.22
N MET A 124 -1.73 -0.13 -5.76
CA MET A 124 -1.98 -0.34 -4.32
C MET A 124 -0.92 -1.26 -3.71
N LEU A 125 -0.61 -2.39 -4.37
CA LEU A 125 0.42 -3.32 -3.90
C LEU A 125 1.80 -2.64 -3.79
N MET A 126 2.19 -1.83 -4.76
CA MET A 126 3.46 -1.09 -4.73
C MET A 126 3.51 -0.05 -3.60
N ILE A 127 2.40 0.67 -3.34
CA ILE A 127 2.30 1.58 -2.20
C ILE A 127 2.35 0.81 -0.87
N GLU A 128 1.60 -0.28 -0.74
CA GLU A 128 1.66 -1.10 0.48
C GLU A 128 3.08 -1.64 0.73
N PHE A 129 3.81 -2.01 -0.32
CA PHE A 129 5.20 -2.42 -0.22
C PHE A 129 6.15 -1.26 0.16
N SER A 130 5.95 -0.03 -0.34
CA SER A 130 6.79 1.11 0.06
C SER A 130 6.64 1.44 1.56
N TYR A 131 5.44 1.26 2.12
CA TYR A 131 5.21 1.40 3.56
C TYR A 131 5.73 0.20 4.37
N GLU A 132 5.79 -1.00 3.80
CA GLU A 132 6.49 -2.13 4.42
C GLU A 132 7.99 -1.84 4.58
N LEU A 133 8.62 -1.21 3.58
CA LEU A 133 10.01 -0.74 3.70
C LEU A 133 10.15 0.28 4.82
N SER A 134 9.28 1.30 4.87
CA SER A 134 9.29 2.31 5.94
C SER A 134 9.14 1.70 7.34
N ARG A 135 8.26 0.71 7.49
CA ARG A 135 8.07 -0.03 8.74
C ARG A 135 9.35 -0.74 9.19
N ARG A 136 10.05 -1.40 8.27
CA ARG A 136 11.31 -2.09 8.55
C ARG A 136 12.44 -1.13 8.88
N ASP A 137 12.47 0.02 8.21
CA ASP A 137 13.44 1.09 8.46
C ASP A 137 13.15 1.87 9.76
N GLY A 138 11.97 1.68 10.37
CA GLY A 138 11.57 2.39 11.58
C GLY A 138 11.23 3.86 11.36
N VAL A 139 10.93 4.27 10.12
CA VAL A 139 10.68 5.68 9.74
C VAL A 139 9.27 5.87 9.20
N PHE A 140 8.73 7.08 9.33
CA PHE A 140 7.42 7.42 8.75
C PHE A 140 7.53 7.70 7.26
N GLY A 141 6.71 7.00 6.47
CA GLY A 141 6.66 7.11 5.02
C GLY A 141 5.68 8.15 4.51
N SER A 142 6.09 8.90 3.49
CA SER A 142 5.23 9.72 2.63
C SER A 142 5.79 9.64 1.20
N PRO A 143 4.93 9.73 0.17
CA PRO A 143 5.41 9.98 -1.18
C PRO A 143 6.00 11.38 -1.33
N GLU A 144 6.91 11.51 -2.29
CA GLU A 144 7.30 12.78 -2.89
C GLU A 144 6.10 13.44 -3.58
N ARG A 145 6.05 14.77 -3.56
CA ARG A 145 4.99 15.59 -4.15
C ARG A 145 5.59 16.47 -5.27
N PRO A 146 4.81 16.81 -6.32
CA PRO A 146 3.38 16.56 -6.49
C PRO A 146 3.05 15.14 -6.98
N LEU A 147 1.89 14.62 -6.55
CA LEU A 147 1.34 13.37 -7.06
C LEU A 147 0.49 13.61 -8.31
N SER A 148 0.42 12.62 -9.21
CA SER A 148 -0.58 12.62 -10.29
C SER A 148 -2.00 12.49 -9.73
N GLU A 149 -3.02 12.86 -10.51
CA GLU A 149 -4.43 12.76 -10.08
C GLU A 149 -4.84 11.31 -9.73
N SER A 150 -4.29 10.32 -10.43
CA SER A 150 -4.47 8.90 -10.09
C SER A 150 -3.65 8.49 -8.86
N GLY A 151 -2.45 9.08 -8.69
CA GLY A 151 -1.62 8.93 -7.49
C GLY A 151 -2.35 9.39 -6.23
N VAL A 152 -2.88 10.62 -6.21
CA VAL A 152 -3.64 11.17 -5.08
C VAL A 152 -4.80 10.25 -4.69
N ARG A 153 -5.61 9.81 -5.66
CA ARG A 153 -6.74 8.89 -5.42
C ARG A 153 -6.28 7.56 -4.83
N THR A 154 -5.17 7.00 -5.31
CA THR A 154 -4.66 5.71 -4.84
C THR A 154 -4.06 5.82 -3.43
N TYR A 155 -3.27 6.87 -3.15
CA TYR A 155 -2.71 7.13 -1.83
C TYR A 155 -3.78 7.40 -0.78
N LEU A 156 -4.79 8.19 -1.12
CA LEU A 156 -5.92 8.43 -0.23
C LEU A 156 -6.68 7.14 0.10
N ALA A 157 -6.98 6.33 -0.92
CA ALA A 157 -7.61 5.02 -0.73
C ALA A 157 -6.74 4.09 0.15
N PHE A 158 -5.42 4.12 -0.03
CA PHE A 158 -4.46 3.37 0.78
C PHE A 158 -4.49 3.83 2.24
N TRP A 159 -4.34 5.13 2.51
CA TRP A 159 -4.30 5.68 3.86
C TRP A 159 -5.60 5.41 4.61
N ILE A 160 -6.76 5.66 4.00
CA ILE A 160 -8.07 5.35 4.59
C ILE A 160 -8.18 3.85 4.87
N SER A 161 -7.81 3.00 3.91
CA SER A 161 -7.87 1.54 4.10
C SER A 161 -6.95 1.06 5.23
N MET A 162 -5.74 1.62 5.34
CA MET A 162 -4.79 1.29 6.41
C MET A 162 -5.35 1.70 7.79
N LEU A 163 -5.83 2.95 7.91
CA LEU A 163 -6.43 3.45 9.14
C LEU A 163 -7.66 2.62 9.54
N VAL A 164 -8.56 2.35 8.61
CA VAL A 164 -9.76 1.53 8.88
C VAL A 164 -9.40 0.11 9.31
N ARG A 165 -8.46 -0.56 8.63
CA ARG A 165 -8.03 -1.91 9.01
C ARG A 165 -7.38 -1.93 10.40
N HIS A 166 -6.51 -0.97 10.68
CA HIS A 166 -5.87 -0.84 11.98
C HIS A 166 -6.90 -0.57 13.09
N LEU A 167 -7.79 0.39 12.89
CA LEU A 167 -8.83 0.75 13.86
C LEU A 167 -9.85 -0.36 14.06
N ARG A 168 -10.19 -1.14 13.01
CA ARG A 168 -11.05 -2.33 13.17
C ARG A 168 -10.44 -3.34 14.14
N SER A 169 -9.11 -3.53 14.13
CA SER A 169 -8.44 -4.38 15.12
C SER A 169 -8.59 -3.81 16.53
N ALA A 170 -8.62 -2.48 16.67
CA ALA A 170 -8.91 -1.81 17.94
C ALA A 170 -10.35 -2.01 18.43
N PHE A 171 -11.31 -2.35 17.57
CA PHE A 171 -12.71 -2.60 17.95
C PHE A 171 -13.05 -4.10 18.11
N LYS A 172 -12.12 -5.01 17.76
CA LYS A 172 -12.28 -6.44 18.02
C LYS A 172 -12.10 -6.73 19.51
N VAL A 173 -13.14 -6.44 20.29
CA VAL A 173 -13.23 -6.92 21.67
C VAL A 173 -13.41 -8.43 21.62
N HIS A 174 -12.43 -9.18 22.13
CA HIS A 174 -12.55 -10.62 22.32
C HIS A 174 -13.81 -10.88 23.17
N GLY A 175 -14.81 -11.54 22.57
CA GLY A 175 -16.12 -11.78 23.20
C GLY A 175 -17.31 -10.97 22.68
N SER A 176 -17.18 -10.17 21.60
CA SER A 176 -18.38 -9.60 20.96
C SER A 176 -19.09 -10.63 20.06
N PRO A 177 -20.42 -10.87 20.24
CA PRO A 177 -21.18 -11.71 19.33
C PRO A 177 -21.33 -10.97 18.00
N THR A 178 -20.65 -11.43 16.96
CA THR A 178 -20.94 -10.98 15.60
C THR A 178 -22.38 -11.35 15.28
N ARG A 179 -23.25 -10.35 15.06
CA ARG A 179 -24.56 -10.59 14.44
C ARG A 179 -24.29 -11.13 13.05
N SER A 180 -24.38 -12.44 12.88
CA SER A 180 -24.49 -13.08 11.57
C SER A 180 -25.76 -12.53 10.91
N ALA A 181 -25.60 -11.52 10.05
CA ALA A 181 -26.64 -11.11 9.15
C ALA A 181 -26.79 -12.22 8.10
N ASN A 182 -27.82 -13.05 8.25
CA ASN A 182 -28.28 -13.97 7.21
C ASN A 182 -28.74 -13.13 6.01
N VAL A 183 -27.85 -12.90 5.05
CA VAL A 183 -28.20 -12.44 3.71
C VAL A 183 -27.77 -13.52 2.73
N SER A 184 -28.67 -14.47 2.49
CA SER A 184 -28.56 -15.41 1.38
C SER A 184 -28.83 -14.66 0.07
N ARG A 185 -27.79 -14.02 -0.50
CA ARG A 185 -27.83 -13.59 -1.90
C ARG A 185 -27.10 -14.63 -2.76
N LYS A 186 -27.87 -15.37 -3.55
CA LYS A 186 -27.35 -16.19 -4.66
C LYS A 186 -26.60 -15.26 -5.63
N TRP A 187 -25.27 -15.36 -5.67
CA TRP A 187 -24.44 -14.66 -6.65
C TRP A 187 -24.12 -15.62 -7.81
N LYS A 188 -24.34 -15.16 -9.05
CA LYS A 188 -23.99 -15.89 -10.29
C LYS A 188 -22.48 -15.80 -10.52
N ASN A 189 -21.80 -16.95 -10.56
CA ASN A 189 -20.36 -17.06 -10.85
C ASN A 189 -19.96 -16.30 -12.13
N THR A 190 -19.16 -15.25 -11.97
CA THR A 190 -18.21 -14.79 -13.00
C THR A 190 -16.82 -15.21 -12.55
N LYS A 191 -16.17 -16.07 -13.34
CA LYS A 191 -14.82 -16.60 -13.10
C LYS A 191 -13.82 -15.49 -12.81
N GLY A 192 -13.29 -15.48 -11.60
CA GLY A 192 -12.18 -14.64 -11.17
C GLY A 192 -12.06 -14.64 -9.66
N TRP A 193 -10.91 -15.12 -9.16
CA TRP A 193 -10.42 -15.04 -7.78
C TRP A 193 -10.78 -16.23 -6.86
N ASP A 194 -9.85 -17.18 -6.73
CA ASP A 194 -9.86 -18.24 -5.71
C ASP A 194 -8.96 -17.83 -4.55
N GLY A 195 -9.55 -17.50 -3.39
CA GLY A 195 -8.79 -17.07 -2.22
C GLY A 195 -9.54 -17.05 -0.89
N GLU A 196 -10.72 -17.68 -0.78
CA GLU A 196 -11.43 -17.76 0.51
C GLU A 196 -11.21 -19.10 1.19
N LEU A 197 -10.71 -19.08 2.44
CA LEU A 197 -10.76 -20.22 3.37
C LEU A 197 -11.92 -20.04 4.37
N PRO A 198 -12.53 -21.12 4.87
CA PRO A 198 -13.79 -21.07 5.61
C PRO A 198 -13.61 -20.57 7.06
N LEU A 199 -14.55 -19.74 7.53
CA LEU A 199 -14.64 -19.32 8.93
C LEU A 199 -15.09 -20.47 9.84
N THR A 200 -14.25 -20.90 10.78
CA THR A 200 -14.62 -21.81 11.87
C THR A 200 -15.50 -21.12 12.91
N ARG A 201 -16.60 -21.76 13.29
CA ARG A 201 -17.58 -21.32 14.31
C ARG A 201 -16.94 -21.26 15.70
N ALA A 202 -17.04 -20.11 16.38
CA ALA A 202 -16.83 -19.99 17.82
C ALA A 202 -18.16 -19.64 18.53
N ARG A 203 -18.42 -20.28 19.67
CA ARG A 203 -19.64 -20.14 20.49
C ARG A 203 -19.68 -18.78 21.20
N ALA A 204 -20.90 -18.25 21.37
CA ALA A 204 -21.19 -16.98 22.04
C ALA A 204 -20.91 -17.04 23.55
N GLY A 205 -20.11 -16.09 24.05
CA GLY A 205 -19.89 -15.82 25.47
C GLY A 205 -20.08 -14.32 25.74
N ALA A 206 -20.49 -13.97 26.96
CA ALA A 206 -20.81 -12.61 27.38
C ALA A 206 -19.58 -11.68 27.36
N LEU A 207 -19.82 -10.40 27.03
CA LEU A 207 -18.82 -9.32 27.05
C LEU A 207 -18.29 -9.12 28.48
N GLN A 208 -17.00 -9.35 28.68
CA GLN A 208 -16.28 -8.92 29.88
C GLN A 208 -15.23 -7.88 29.49
N ASN A 209 -14.99 -6.91 30.38
CA ASN A 209 -13.85 -6.00 30.30
C ASN A 209 -12.56 -6.82 30.51
N GLY A 210 -12.05 -7.44 29.46
CA GLY A 210 -10.78 -8.13 29.48
C GLY A 210 -9.64 -7.13 29.36
N THR A 211 -9.02 -6.76 30.48
CA THR A 211 -7.64 -6.27 30.48
C THR A 211 -6.74 -7.44 30.08
N HIS A 212 -6.59 -7.66 28.77
CA HIS A 212 -5.53 -8.52 28.27
C HIS A 212 -4.20 -7.73 28.36
N PRO A 213 -3.14 -8.27 28.98
CA PRO A 213 -1.87 -7.56 29.15
C PRO A 213 -1.20 -7.08 27.86
N GLU A 214 -1.64 -7.61 26.70
CA GLU A 214 -1.08 -7.31 25.38
C GLU A 214 -2.03 -6.54 24.45
N ASP A 215 -3.16 -6.00 24.93
CA ASP A 215 -4.06 -5.20 24.08
C ASP A 215 -3.59 -3.74 24.02
N PRO A 216 -2.98 -3.28 22.90
CA PRO A 216 -2.45 -1.92 22.77
C PRO A 216 -3.55 -0.83 22.82
N PHE A 217 -4.83 -1.24 22.81
CA PHE A 217 -5.98 -0.34 22.88
C PHE A 217 -6.74 -0.41 24.21
N ALA A 218 -6.33 -1.27 25.18
CA ALA A 218 -7.07 -1.45 26.43
C ALA A 218 -7.29 -0.14 27.21
N GLY A 219 -6.32 0.77 27.22
CA GLY A 219 -6.44 2.10 27.85
C GLY A 219 -7.04 3.20 26.96
N LYS A 220 -7.30 2.90 25.68
CA LYS A 220 -7.75 3.87 24.67
C LYS A 220 -9.24 3.74 24.34
N ARG A 221 -9.88 2.61 24.71
CA ARG A 221 -11.31 2.36 24.48
C ARG A 221 -12.17 3.03 25.53
N VAL A 222 -13.23 3.69 25.08
CA VAL A 222 -14.31 4.20 25.92
C VAL A 222 -15.61 3.56 25.46
N ILE A 223 -16.24 2.80 26.36
CA ILE A 223 -17.50 2.09 26.11
C ILE A 223 -18.64 2.93 26.70
N ASN A 224 -19.50 3.46 25.84
CA ASN A 224 -20.69 4.22 26.24
C ASN A 224 -21.94 3.44 25.80
N GLY A 225 -22.38 2.50 26.64
CA GLY A 225 -23.50 1.61 26.32
C GLY A 225 -23.13 0.63 25.20
N ILE A 226 -23.78 0.76 24.03
CA ILE A 226 -23.53 -0.09 22.85
C ILE A 226 -22.42 0.49 21.96
N ASP A 227 -22.13 1.79 22.06
CA ASP A 227 -21.14 2.45 21.22
C ASP A 227 -19.74 2.38 21.85
N VAL A 228 -18.82 1.71 21.14
CA VAL A 228 -17.39 1.70 21.46
C VAL A 228 -16.71 2.82 20.69
N SER A 229 -15.93 3.62 21.41
CA SER A 229 -15.08 4.66 20.83
C SER A 229 -13.62 4.44 21.24
N VAL A 230 -12.69 4.84 20.38
CA VAL A 230 -11.26 4.83 20.69
C VAL A 230 -10.75 6.26 20.65
N LYS A 231 -10.03 6.64 21.71
CA LYS A 231 -9.31 7.90 21.83
C LYS A 231 -7.85 7.71 21.47
N MET A 232 -7.33 8.53 20.58
CA MET A 232 -5.93 8.49 20.18
C MET A 232 -5.47 9.82 19.59
N THR A 233 -4.16 10.01 19.51
CA THR A 233 -3.54 11.13 18.81
C THR A 233 -3.20 10.76 17.35
N LEU A 234 -2.89 11.77 16.54
CA LEU A 234 -2.29 11.52 15.21
C LEU A 234 -0.96 10.77 15.32
N GLN A 235 -0.20 11.03 16.39
CA GLN A 235 1.10 10.39 16.62
C GLN A 235 0.95 8.90 16.93
N ASP A 236 -0.09 8.51 17.68
CA ASP A 236 -0.39 7.09 17.92
C ASP A 236 -0.68 6.34 16.62
N LEU A 237 -1.47 6.95 15.73
CA LEU A 237 -1.77 6.39 14.42
C LEU A 237 -0.51 6.33 13.54
N ALA A 238 0.35 7.34 13.60
CA ALA A 238 1.61 7.37 12.86
C ALA A 238 2.54 6.23 13.32
N GLN A 239 2.70 6.04 14.63
CA GLN A 239 3.49 4.94 15.18
C GLN A 239 2.95 3.57 14.78
N ALA A 240 1.63 3.41 14.71
CA ALA A 240 1.03 2.12 14.41
C ALA A 240 0.99 1.79 12.91
N THR A 241 0.92 2.81 12.04
CA THR A 241 0.74 2.62 10.58
C THR A 241 1.97 3.01 9.76
N TYR A 242 2.97 3.65 10.37
CA TYR A 242 4.14 4.25 9.72
C TYR A 242 3.79 5.29 8.65
N ILE A 243 2.58 5.85 8.71
CA ILE A 243 2.14 6.98 7.88
C ILE A 243 2.45 8.28 8.63
N ARG A 244 2.90 9.31 7.90
CA ARG A 244 3.14 10.61 8.52
C ARG A 244 1.87 11.21 9.13
N PRO A 245 1.96 11.93 10.26
CA PRO A 245 0.81 12.59 10.88
C PRO A 245 0.00 13.49 9.94
N GLU A 246 0.66 14.17 8.99
CA GLU A 246 0.02 15.07 8.04
C GLU A 246 -0.87 14.31 7.04
N ASP A 247 -0.38 13.16 6.55
CA ASP A 247 -1.12 12.29 5.63
C ASP A 247 -2.30 11.61 6.35
N ILE A 248 -2.11 11.22 7.62
CA ILE A 248 -3.19 10.72 8.47
C ILE A 248 -4.26 11.79 8.66
N ALA A 249 -3.86 13.02 9.00
CA ALA A 249 -4.79 14.13 9.17
C ALA A 249 -5.59 14.40 7.89
N MET A 250 -4.92 14.38 6.73
CA MET A 250 -5.56 14.50 5.42
C MET A 250 -6.58 13.38 5.18
N ALA A 251 -6.19 12.12 5.38
CA ALA A 251 -7.07 10.97 5.17
C ALA A 251 -8.29 11.00 6.12
N LEU A 252 -8.09 11.31 7.40
CA LEU A 252 -9.17 11.42 8.38
C LEU A 252 -10.12 12.59 8.09
N ASN A 253 -9.58 13.72 7.61
CA ASN A 253 -10.39 14.86 7.21
C ASN A 253 -11.27 14.50 6.00
N GLU A 254 -10.67 13.88 4.99
CA GLU A 254 -11.35 13.48 3.76
C GLU A 254 -12.49 12.48 3.99
N CYS A 255 -12.30 11.50 4.88
CA CYS A 255 -13.36 10.54 5.23
C CYS A 255 -14.28 10.99 6.37
N GLY A 256 -14.13 12.22 6.88
CA GLY A 256 -15.01 12.78 7.91
C GLY A 256 -14.82 12.22 9.33
N LEU A 257 -13.72 11.51 9.58
CA LEU A 257 -13.38 10.97 10.90
C LEU A 257 -12.60 11.96 11.78
N LEU A 258 -12.08 13.05 11.23
CA LEU A 258 -11.36 14.08 11.98
C LEU A 258 -12.32 14.98 12.77
N LYS A 259 -12.85 14.48 13.89
CA LYS A 259 -13.62 15.27 14.85
C LYS A 259 -12.70 15.74 15.99
N ARG A 260 -12.26 16.99 15.94
CA ARG A 260 -11.42 17.59 17.00
C ARG A 260 -12.28 17.94 18.21
N ARG A 261 -11.92 17.46 19.40
CA ARG A 261 -12.41 18.04 20.66
C ARG A 261 -11.29 18.86 21.27
N ARG A 262 -11.50 20.17 21.46
CA ARG A 262 -10.62 20.99 22.29
C ARG A 262 -10.76 20.48 23.72
N THR A 263 -9.73 19.81 24.22
CA THR A 263 -9.51 19.67 25.66
C THR A 263 -9.19 21.06 26.21
N MET A 264 -9.99 21.52 27.18
CA MET A 264 -9.72 22.76 27.90
C MET A 264 -8.52 22.51 28.82
N GLY A 265 -7.33 22.93 28.40
CA GLY A 265 -6.09 22.86 29.19
C GLY A 265 -4.87 23.17 28.31
N MET A 266 -4.00 24.08 28.77
CA MET A 266 -2.86 24.64 28.00
C MET A 266 -1.85 23.58 27.50
N ASP A 267 -1.85 22.36 28.06
CA ASP A 267 -0.86 21.31 27.75
C ASP A 267 -1.44 20.02 27.12
N SER A 268 -2.70 20.05 26.67
CA SER A 268 -3.36 18.85 26.14
C SER A 268 -3.18 18.71 24.63
N HIS A 269 -2.56 17.60 24.20
CA HIS A 269 -2.42 17.26 22.78
C HIS A 269 -3.82 16.99 22.17
N PRO A 270 -4.07 17.41 20.92
CA PRO A 270 -5.39 17.22 20.31
C PRO A 270 -5.71 15.73 20.14
N GLU A 271 -6.69 15.26 20.91
CA GLU A 271 -7.21 13.89 20.81
C GLU A 271 -8.25 13.77 19.70
N ILE A 272 -8.22 12.62 19.02
CA ILE A 272 -9.19 12.19 18.02
C ILE A 272 -10.03 11.09 18.66
N ILE A 273 -11.36 11.22 18.55
CA ILE A 273 -12.31 10.23 19.02
C ILE A 273 -12.98 9.61 17.81
N ILE A 274 -12.76 8.32 17.60
CA ILE A 274 -13.36 7.57 16.51
C ILE A 274 -14.33 6.55 17.11
N CYS A 275 -15.59 6.58 16.69
CA CYS A 275 -16.56 5.56 17.10
C CYS A 275 -16.63 4.43 16.07
N GLN A 276 -16.93 3.22 16.54
CA GLN A 276 -17.02 2.03 15.69
C GLN A 276 -18.04 2.22 14.54
N ARG A 277 -19.17 2.87 14.81
CA ARG A 277 -20.22 3.12 13.81
C ARG A 277 -19.75 4.00 12.67
N ASP A 278 -19.05 5.10 12.97
CA ASP A 278 -18.53 6.00 11.94
C ASP A 278 -17.41 5.32 11.15
N LEU A 279 -16.58 4.50 11.80
CA LEU A 279 -15.54 3.72 11.12
C LEU A 279 -16.13 2.74 10.10
N GLU A 280 -17.16 1.98 10.48
CA GLU A 280 -17.79 1.01 9.58
C GLU A 280 -18.51 1.69 8.40
N ARG A 281 -19.13 2.86 8.63
CA ARG A 281 -19.68 3.69 7.55
C ARG A 281 -18.61 4.10 6.55
N VAL A 282 -17.44 4.54 7.02
CA VAL A 282 -16.30 4.87 6.15
C VAL A 282 -15.80 3.64 5.41
N ALA A 283 -15.71 2.50 6.09
CA ALA A 283 -15.27 1.26 5.46
C ALA A 283 -16.17 0.83 4.30
N GLU A 284 -17.50 0.98 4.46
CA GLU A 284 -18.49 0.74 3.41
C GLU A 284 -18.39 1.77 2.28
N ALA A 285 -18.35 3.07 2.62
CA ALA A 285 -18.33 4.17 1.65
C ALA A 285 -17.08 4.16 0.75
N TYR A 286 -15.93 3.79 1.30
CA TYR A 286 -14.66 3.72 0.57
C TYR A 286 -14.34 2.32 0.03
N HIS A 287 -15.27 1.36 0.17
CA HIS A 287 -15.10 -0.03 -0.26
C HIS A 287 -13.76 -0.63 0.20
N VAL A 288 -13.43 -0.46 1.48
CA VAL A 288 -12.13 -0.86 2.04
C VAL A 288 -11.91 -2.36 1.84
N LYS A 289 -10.90 -2.68 1.01
CA LYS A 289 -10.51 -4.06 0.69
C LYS A 289 -9.52 -4.62 1.72
N PRO A 290 -9.37 -5.95 1.79
CA PRO A 290 -8.25 -6.57 2.48
C PRO A 290 -6.90 -6.07 1.94
N GLN A 291 -5.84 -6.32 2.71
CA GLN A 291 -4.47 -6.01 2.28
C GLN A 291 -4.10 -6.78 1.01
N PHE A 292 -3.50 -6.07 0.06
CA PHE A 292 -2.99 -6.65 -1.17
C PHE A 292 -1.63 -7.31 -0.91
N LEU A 293 -0.78 -6.63 -0.13
CA LEU A 293 0.48 -7.15 0.36
C LEU A 293 0.24 -8.21 1.44
N HIS A 294 0.82 -9.39 1.25
CA HIS A 294 0.86 -10.41 2.29
C HIS A 294 2.24 -10.43 2.96
N PRO A 295 2.35 -10.15 4.27
CA PRO A 295 3.65 -10.08 4.96
C PRO A 295 4.50 -11.34 4.83
N ASP A 296 3.87 -12.53 4.85
CA ASP A 296 4.56 -13.83 4.76
C ASP A 296 5.30 -14.06 3.42
N HIS A 297 5.00 -13.23 2.41
CA HIS A 297 5.60 -13.30 1.08
C HIS A 297 6.71 -12.26 0.87
N VAL A 298 7.00 -11.42 1.88
CA VAL A 298 8.08 -10.44 1.84
C VAL A 298 9.41 -11.14 2.13
N MET A 299 10.42 -10.90 1.28
CA MET A 299 11.71 -11.59 1.26
C MET A 299 12.88 -10.64 1.58
N LEU A 300 12.63 -9.66 2.45
CA LEU A 300 13.59 -8.64 2.90
C LEU A 300 14.30 -9.06 4.19
#